data_AF-G0QC51-F1
#
_entry.id   AF-G0QC51-F1
#
_cell.length_a   1.000
_cell.length_b   1.000
_cell.length_c   1.000
_cell.angle_alpha   90.00
_cell.angle_beta   90.00
_cell.angle_gamma   90.00
#
_symmetry.space_group_name_H-M   'P 1'
#
loop_
_entity.id
_entity.type
_entity.pdbx_description
1 polymer ?
#
loop_
_entity_poly.entity_id
_entity_poly.type
_entity_poly.pdbx_seq_one_letter_code
_entity_poly.pdbx_strand_id
1 'polypeptide(L)'
;MFDRDEKNVSLGGEASASFKVVNLGTLDTEYEVTLNKNTEAEQFSTVEDKASNTFSVTVGPKESKQFTLNIRGREEISDATDPDSREITVTADAVNARTQGSDTLEIELVDPGQTGSQRQEDEQEQDRNVPGITAVEILLLLMLSTAMYTRI
;
A
#
# COMPACT_ATOMS: atom_id res chain seq x y z
N MET A 1 -13.36 2.42 9.78
CA MET A 1 -13.43 2.01 8.37
C MET A 1 -12.62 2.96 7.52
N PHE A 2 -11.58 2.48 6.85
CA PHE A 2 -10.79 3.24 5.90
C PHE A 2 -11.58 3.56 4.64
N ASP A 3 -11.10 4.54 3.87
CA ASP A 3 -11.65 4.90 2.56
C ASP A 3 -11.17 3.99 1.43
N ARG A 4 -10.23 3.09 1.74
CA ARG A 4 -9.56 2.15 0.83
C ARG A 4 -8.95 1.01 1.64
N ASP A 5 -8.65 -0.09 0.97
CA ASP A 5 -8.03 -1.26 1.59
C ASP A 5 -6.50 -1.22 1.51
N GLU A 6 -5.94 -0.51 0.52
CA GLU A 6 -4.51 -0.40 0.27
C GLU A 6 -4.07 1.04 -0.01
N LYS A 7 -2.86 1.41 0.43
CA LYS A 7 -2.21 2.68 0.16
C LYS A 7 -0.75 2.51 -0.22
N ASN A 8 -0.44 2.99 -1.42
CA ASN A 8 0.93 3.17 -1.89
C ASN A 8 1.61 4.39 -1.25
N VAL A 9 2.83 4.20 -0.75
CA VAL A 9 3.66 5.21 -0.08
C VAL A 9 5.09 5.13 -0.60
N SER A 10 5.62 6.23 -1.14
CA SER A 10 7.00 6.24 -1.63
C SER A 10 8.01 6.20 -0.50
N LEU A 11 9.17 5.59 -0.73
CA LEU A 11 10.31 5.68 0.18
C LEU A 11 10.72 7.14 0.38
N GLY A 12 10.90 7.54 1.65
CA GLY A 12 11.17 8.90 2.09
C GLY A 12 10.03 9.90 1.82
N GLY A 13 8.91 9.43 1.26
CA GLY A 13 7.76 10.23 0.88
C GLY A 13 6.68 10.27 1.95
N GLU A 14 5.64 11.05 1.67
CA GLU A 14 4.45 11.17 2.52
C GLU A 14 3.20 10.86 1.72
N ALA A 15 2.22 10.26 2.39
CA ALA A 15 0.92 9.95 1.84
C ALA A 15 -0.15 10.13 2.92
N SER A 16 -1.40 10.31 2.50
CA SER A 16 -2.54 10.36 3.42
C SER A 16 -3.59 9.33 3.07
N ALA A 17 -4.25 8.82 4.11
CA ALA A 17 -5.44 7.99 4.05
C ALA A 17 -6.51 8.57 4.96
N SER A 18 -7.75 8.12 4.82
CA SER A 18 -8.83 8.54 5.71
C SER A 18 -9.53 7.34 6.30
N PHE A 19 -9.98 7.45 7.55
CA PHE A 19 -10.88 6.48 8.15
C PHE A 19 -12.04 7.16 8.86
N LYS A 20 -13.13 6.41 9.01
CA LYS A 20 -14.35 6.82 9.68
C LYS A 20 -14.62 5.97 10.91
N VAL A 21 -15.00 6.62 11.99
CA VAL A 21 -15.66 5.99 13.14
C VAL A 21 -17.16 6.21 12.95
N VAL A 22 -17.93 5.12 12.94
CA VAL A 22 -19.36 5.13 12.64
C VAL A 22 -20.14 4.67 13.86
N ASN A 23 -21.11 5.47 14.27
CA ASN A 23 -22.05 5.09 15.32
C ASN A 23 -23.34 4.59 14.69
N LEU A 24 -23.55 3.28 14.73
CA LEU A 24 -24.78 2.63 14.23
C LEU A 24 -25.92 2.65 15.27
N GLY A 25 -25.64 3.10 16.49
CA GLY A 25 -26.59 3.18 17.58
C GLY A 25 -27.56 4.36 17.46
N THR A 26 -28.47 4.44 18.44
CA THR A 26 -29.50 5.48 18.52
C THR A 26 -29.18 6.56 19.56
N LEU A 27 -28.00 6.50 20.19
CA LEU A 27 -27.54 7.45 21.20
C LEU A 27 -26.14 7.93 20.85
N ASP A 28 -25.77 9.11 21.34
CA ASP A 28 -24.39 9.59 21.31
C ASP A 28 -23.49 8.57 21.99
N THR A 29 -22.39 8.21 21.32
CA THR A 29 -21.45 7.22 21.84
C THR A 29 -20.04 7.78 21.76
N GLU A 30 -19.33 7.69 22.89
CA GLU A 30 -17.90 7.94 22.94
C GLU A 30 -17.14 6.67 22.58
N TYR A 31 -16.20 6.82 21.65
CA TYR A 31 -15.29 5.77 21.23
C TYR A 31 -13.87 6.13 21.64
N GLU A 32 -13.15 5.17 22.21
CA GLU A 32 -11.70 5.19 22.28
C GLU A 32 -11.16 4.58 20.98
N VAL A 33 -10.44 5.39 20.21
CA VAL A 33 -9.86 4.98 18.94
C VAL A 33 -8.38 4.72 19.16
N THR A 34 -7.89 3.57 18.73
CA THR A 34 -6.48 3.19 18.79
C THR A 34 -5.96 2.83 17.41
N LEU A 35 -4.84 3.44 17.01
CA LEU A 35 -4.08 3.07 15.82
C LEU A 35 -2.97 2.10 16.21
N ASN A 36 -3.12 0.85 15.80
CA ASN A 36 -2.10 -0.18 15.89
C ASN A 36 -1.35 -0.23 14.55
N LYS A 37 -0.04 -0.01 14.59
CA LYS A 37 0.80 0.03 13.39
C LYS A 37 1.82 -1.09 13.52
N ASN A 38 1.88 -2.00 12.56
CA ASN A 38 2.92 -3.00 12.60
C ASN A 38 4.23 -2.40 12.09
N THR A 39 5.13 -2.10 13.04
CA THR A 39 6.61 -1.94 13.06
C THR A 39 7.39 -1.23 11.94
N GLU A 40 6.79 -0.92 10.80
CA GLU A 40 7.50 -0.55 9.58
C GLU A 40 6.96 0.76 8.96
N ALA A 41 5.67 1.04 9.15
CA ALA A 41 5.04 2.37 9.02
C ALA A 41 4.93 3.11 10.38
N GLU A 42 5.44 2.47 11.45
CA GLU A 42 5.21 2.84 12.85
C GLU A 42 5.80 4.20 13.24
N GLN A 43 6.99 4.54 12.73
CA GLN A 43 7.75 5.71 13.19
C GLN A 43 7.14 7.05 12.76
N PHE A 44 6.30 7.10 11.73
CA PHE A 44 5.91 8.38 11.14
C PHE A 44 4.43 8.53 10.78
N SER A 45 3.60 7.55 11.12
CA SER A 45 2.16 7.69 10.88
C SER A 45 1.50 8.45 12.04
N THR A 46 0.62 9.42 11.79
CA THR A 46 -0.12 10.16 12.84
C THR A 46 -1.52 10.52 12.35
N VAL A 47 -2.49 10.56 13.26
CA VAL A 47 -3.80 11.12 12.94
C VAL A 47 -3.70 12.64 13.02
N GLU A 48 -4.15 13.33 11.98
CA GLU A 48 -4.18 14.78 11.91
C GLU A 48 -4.95 15.34 13.13
N ASP A 49 -4.42 16.40 13.73
CA ASP A 49 -4.95 17.04 14.93
C ASP A 49 -5.02 16.17 16.21
N LYS A 50 -4.35 15.01 16.22
CA LYS A 50 -4.23 14.16 17.41
C LYS A 50 -2.78 14.04 17.87
N ALA A 51 -2.56 14.30 19.14
CA ALA A 51 -1.23 14.20 19.76
C ALA A 51 -0.78 12.74 20.03
N SER A 52 -1.66 11.77 19.82
CA SER A 52 -1.51 10.38 20.27
C SER A 52 -2.16 9.42 19.28
N ASN A 53 -1.65 8.19 19.21
CA ASN A 53 -2.24 7.09 18.44
C ASN A 53 -3.54 6.55 19.07
N THR A 54 -3.77 6.87 20.34
CA THR A 54 -5.01 6.60 21.05
C THR A 54 -5.71 7.92 21.39
N PHE A 55 -7.00 8.06 21.04
CA PHE A 55 -7.76 9.27 21.32
C PHE A 55 -9.26 8.98 21.43
N SER A 56 -9.97 9.81 22.19
CA SER A 56 -11.43 9.72 22.31
C SER A 56 -12.16 10.58 21.28
N VAL A 57 -13.31 10.08 20.82
CA VAL A 57 -14.25 10.82 19.99
C VAL A 57 -15.69 10.47 20.32
N THR A 58 -16.53 11.49 20.50
CA THR A 58 -17.99 11.33 20.54
C THR A 58 -18.57 11.40 19.13
N VAL A 59 -19.39 10.42 18.74
CA VAL A 59 -20.09 10.36 17.45
C VAL A 59 -21.60 10.30 17.71
N GLY A 60 -22.38 11.15 17.04
CA GLY A 60 -23.83 11.21 17.17
C GLY A 60 -24.54 9.96 16.63
N PRO A 61 -25.83 9.77 16.96
CA PRO A 61 -26.59 8.59 16.56
C PRO A 61 -26.71 8.49 15.04
N LYS A 62 -26.36 7.33 14.47
CA LYS A 62 -26.38 7.08 13.01
C LYS A 62 -25.47 8.01 12.20
N GLU A 63 -24.48 8.63 12.86
CA GLU A 63 -23.50 9.50 12.23
C GLU A 63 -22.13 8.83 12.12
N SER A 64 -21.21 9.52 11.42
CA SER A 64 -19.81 9.12 11.35
C SER A 64 -18.90 10.34 11.49
N LYS A 65 -17.72 10.15 12.06
CA LYS A 65 -16.63 11.14 12.05
C LYS A 65 -15.45 10.60 11.25
N GLN A 66 -14.95 11.42 10.33
CA GLN A 66 -13.80 11.11 9.50
C GLN A 66 -12.53 11.70 10.10
N PHE A 67 -11.43 10.99 9.94
CA PHE A 67 -10.09 11.34 10.38
C PHE A 67 -9.11 11.13 9.24
N THR A 68 -8.16 12.06 9.12
CA THR A 68 -7.02 11.93 8.21
C THR A 68 -5.88 11.24 8.94
N LEU A 69 -5.32 10.22 8.32
CA LEU A 69 -4.08 9.56 8.72
C LEU A 69 -2.97 10.02 7.78
N ASN A 70 -1.97 10.70 8.33
CA ASN A 70 -0.73 10.99 7.64
C ASN A 70 0.20 9.79 7.81
N ILE A 71 0.80 9.34 6.72
CA ILE A 71 1.67 8.16 6.62
C ILE A 71 2.95 8.62 5.95
N ARG A 72 4.09 8.36 6.57
CA ARG A 72 5.38 8.67 5.96
C ARG A 72 6.17 7.39 5.74
N GLY A 73 6.61 7.23 4.51
CA GLY A 73 7.45 6.13 4.08
C GLY A 73 8.82 6.26 4.72
N ARG A 74 9.41 5.12 5.06
CA ARG A 74 10.80 5.07 5.50
C ARG A 74 11.76 5.39 4.36
N GLU A 75 13.00 5.69 4.67
CA GLU A 75 14.00 6.05 3.67
C GLU A 75 14.59 4.85 2.91
N GLU A 76 14.62 3.66 3.50
CA GLU A 76 15.25 2.46 2.89
C GLU A 76 14.43 1.20 3.16
N ILE A 77 14.30 0.30 2.17
CA ILE A 77 13.68 -1.03 2.35
C ILE A 77 14.71 -1.93 3.04
N SER A 78 14.35 -2.53 4.18
CA SER A 78 15.20 -3.55 4.79
C SER A 78 14.92 -4.90 4.14
N ASP A 79 15.98 -5.62 3.74
CA ASP A 79 15.89 -6.95 3.11
C ASP A 79 15.22 -8.02 4.01
N ALA A 80 14.97 -7.70 5.28
CA ALA A 80 14.27 -8.55 6.25
C ALA A 80 12.77 -8.22 6.34
N THR A 81 12.12 -7.94 5.21
CA THR A 81 10.72 -7.49 5.20
C THR A 81 9.79 -8.65 5.55
N ASP A 82 9.29 -8.65 6.78
CA ASP A 82 8.17 -9.50 7.20
C ASP A 82 6.91 -9.00 6.47
N PRO A 83 6.21 -9.85 5.68
CA PRO A 83 4.99 -9.43 4.98
C PRO A 83 3.91 -8.88 5.91
N ASP A 84 3.91 -9.25 7.19
CA ASP A 84 2.94 -8.78 8.18
C ASP A 84 3.16 -7.31 8.63
N SER A 85 4.28 -6.70 8.24
CA SER A 85 4.73 -5.38 8.72
C SER A 85 4.16 -4.18 7.94
N ARG A 86 3.21 -4.42 7.05
CA ARG A 86 2.67 -3.40 6.13
C ARG A 86 1.29 -2.90 6.48
N GLU A 87 0.77 -3.25 7.65
CA GLU A 87 -0.61 -2.94 8.00
C GLU A 87 -0.74 -1.83 9.05
N ILE A 88 -1.73 -0.96 8.85
CA ILE A 88 -2.22 -0.02 9.86
C ILE A 88 -3.64 -0.44 10.23
N THR A 89 -3.82 -0.90 11.46
CA THR A 89 -5.12 -1.26 12.01
C THR A 89 -5.66 -0.12 12.86
N VAL A 90 -6.90 0.30 12.61
CA VAL A 90 -7.66 1.21 13.47
C VAL A 90 -8.71 0.42 14.20
N THR A 91 -8.69 0.48 15.52
CA THR A 91 -9.72 -0.09 16.39
C THR A 91 -10.48 1.05 17.07
N ALA A 92 -11.80 0.91 17.21
CA ALA A 92 -12.65 1.86 17.91
C ALA A 92 -13.56 1.11 18.89
N ASP A 93 -13.35 1.34 20.18
CA ASP A 93 -14.05 0.70 21.28
C ASP A 93 -15.01 1.70 21.92
N ALA A 94 -16.31 1.36 21.97
CA ALA A 94 -17.28 2.20 22.65
C ALA A 94 -17.04 2.17 24.16
N VAL A 95 -16.80 3.32 24.78
CA VAL A 95 -16.48 3.43 26.22
C VAL A 95 -17.65 2.96 27.11
N ASN A 96 -18.88 3.19 26.66
CA ASN A 96 -20.11 2.91 27.41
C ASN A 96 -20.99 1.83 26.77
N ALA A 97 -20.49 1.10 25.78
CA ALA A 97 -21.25 0.05 25.09
C ALA A 97 -20.36 -1.15 24.76
N ARG A 98 -20.97 -2.32 24.54
CA ARG A 98 -20.24 -3.52 24.06
C ARG A 98 -20.14 -3.53 22.54
N THR A 99 -19.73 -2.41 21.96
CA THR A 99 -19.63 -2.26 20.51
C THR A 99 -18.20 -1.89 20.17
N GLN A 100 -17.59 -2.68 19.32
CA GLN A 100 -16.24 -2.49 18.81
C GLN A 100 -16.30 -2.52 17.28
N GLY A 101 -15.50 -1.68 16.65
CA GLY A 101 -15.20 -1.76 15.23
C GLY A 101 -13.69 -1.83 15.03
N SER A 102 -13.25 -2.52 13.99
CA SER A 102 -11.86 -2.51 13.56
C SER A 102 -11.80 -2.49 12.06
N ASP A 103 -10.76 -1.87 11.52
CA ASP A 103 -10.46 -1.93 10.10
C ASP A 103 -8.96 -1.80 9.86
N THR A 104 -8.48 -2.30 8.72
CA THR A 104 -7.06 -2.40 8.40
C THR A 104 -6.78 -1.77 7.04
N LEU A 105 -5.67 -1.05 6.95
CA LEU A 105 -5.14 -0.47 5.73
C LEU A 105 -3.78 -1.12 5.44
N GLU A 106 -3.66 -1.75 4.27
CA GLU A 106 -2.40 -2.27 3.76
C GLU A 106 -1.55 -1.13 3.16
N ILE A 107 -0.24 -1.16 3.41
CA ILE A 107 0.73 -0.15 2.98
C ILE A 107 1.74 -0.78 2.04
N GLU A 108 1.71 -0.36 0.79
CA GLU A 108 2.71 -0.74 -0.21
C GLU A 108 3.80 0.33 -0.26
N LEU A 109 5.05 -0.06 0.00
CA LEU A 109 6.20 0.84 -0.11
C LEU A 109 6.77 0.80 -1.53
N VAL A 110 6.80 1.97 -2.19
CA VAL A 110 7.29 2.11 -3.57
C VAL A 110 8.64 2.81 -3.58
N ASP A 111 9.65 2.17 -4.15
CA ASP A 111 10.93 2.82 -4.46
C ASP A 111 10.80 3.59 -5.79
N PRO A 112 10.87 4.94 -5.78
CA PRO A 112 10.82 5.72 -7.02
C PRO A 112 12.01 5.44 -7.96
N GLY A 113 13.12 4.90 -7.45
CA GLY A 113 14.27 4.46 -8.23
C GLY A 113 14.08 3.10 -8.91
N GLN A 114 13.08 2.32 -8.51
CA GLN A 114 12.70 1.04 -9.13
C GLN A 114 11.53 1.19 -10.11
N THR A 115 11.59 2.18 -11.02
CA THR A 115 10.81 2.07 -12.27
C THR A 115 11.50 1.04 -13.17
N GLY A 116 11.40 -0.25 -12.83
CA GLY A 116 11.99 -1.30 -13.70
C GLY A 116 12.07 -2.75 -13.21
N SER A 117 11.79 -3.09 -11.94
CA SER A 117 12.14 -4.44 -11.44
C SER A 117 11.03 -5.23 -10.74
N GLN A 118 9.76 -4.81 -10.82
CA GLN A 118 8.64 -5.61 -10.29
C GLN A 118 7.51 -5.72 -11.32
N ARG A 119 7.77 -6.50 -12.36
CA ARG A 119 6.79 -7.33 -13.07
C ARG A 119 7.58 -8.41 -13.80
N GLN A 120 7.24 -9.68 -13.55
CA GLN A 120 7.63 -10.91 -14.27
C GLN A 120 8.60 -11.86 -13.52
N GLU A 121 8.08 -12.47 -12.46
CA GLU A 121 8.09 -13.94 -12.30
C GLU A 121 6.62 -14.25 -12.00
N ASP A 122 5.74 -14.58 -12.93
CA ASP A 122 5.73 -15.71 -13.86
C ASP A 122 5.03 -15.31 -15.17
N GLU A 123 5.61 -15.69 -16.31
CA GLU A 123 4.93 -16.21 -17.51
C GLU A 123 5.97 -16.25 -18.64
N GLN A 124 6.58 -17.43 -18.79
CA GLN A 124 7.10 -17.83 -20.08
C GLN A 124 5.92 -17.82 -21.05
N GLU A 125 5.82 -16.83 -21.91
CA GLU A 125 5.43 -17.03 -23.31
C GLU A 125 5.67 -15.76 -24.13
N GLN A 126 6.11 -16.02 -25.35
CA GLN A 126 6.45 -15.06 -26.38
C GLN A 126 5.28 -14.13 -26.67
N ASP A 127 5.51 -12.81 -26.64
CA ASP A 127 5.00 -11.94 -27.69
C ASP A 127 5.68 -10.55 -27.66
N ARG A 128 6.90 -10.48 -28.22
CA ARG A 128 7.42 -9.19 -28.71
C ARG A 128 6.84 -8.95 -30.09
N ASN A 129 5.57 -8.57 -30.13
CA ASN A 129 4.95 -8.10 -31.36
C ASN A 129 5.40 -6.65 -31.61
N VAL A 130 6.60 -6.49 -32.18
CA VAL A 130 7.04 -5.23 -32.78
C VAL A 130 6.29 -5.12 -34.12
N PRO A 131 5.45 -4.09 -34.33
CA PRO A 131 4.78 -3.91 -35.61
C PRO A 131 5.84 -3.74 -36.71
N GLY A 132 6.00 -4.77 -37.55
CA GLY A 132 6.81 -4.71 -38.76
C GLY A 132 8.08 -5.55 -38.80
N ILE A 133 8.44 -6.33 -37.78
CA ILE A 133 9.55 -7.31 -37.88
C ILE A 133 9.16 -8.59 -37.15
N THR A 134 8.81 -9.63 -37.91
CA THR A 134 8.54 -10.96 -37.35
C THR A 134 9.85 -11.69 -37.06
N ALA A 135 9.91 -12.45 -35.96
CA ALA A 135 11.11 -13.17 -35.49
C ALA A 135 11.80 -14.07 -36.54
N VAL A 136 11.08 -14.46 -37.60
CA VAL A 136 11.60 -15.20 -38.76
C VAL A 136 12.67 -14.41 -39.53
N GLU A 137 12.54 -13.08 -39.65
CA GLU A 137 13.52 -12.23 -40.36
C GLU A 137 14.85 -12.12 -39.62
N ILE A 138 14.82 -12.15 -38.28
CA ILE A 138 16.02 -12.09 -37.43
C ILE A 138 16.84 -13.39 -37.60
N LEU A 139 16.17 -14.54 -37.71
CA LEU A 139 16.83 -15.83 -37.96
C LEU A 139 17.50 -15.89 -39.34
N LEU A 140 16.89 -15.30 -40.37
CA LEU A 140 17.44 -15.26 -41.73
C LEU A 140 18.69 -14.37 -41.81
N LEU A 141 18.71 -13.24 -41.09
CA LEU A 141 19.90 -12.37 -40.96
C LEU A 141 21.06 -13.06 -40.23
N LEU A 142 20.77 -13.87 -39.21
CA LEU A 142 21.78 -14.58 -38.42
C LEU A 142 22.41 -15.77 -39.18
N MET A 143 21.66 -16.42 -40.08
CA MET A 143 22.22 -17.48 -40.93
C MET A 143 23.06 -16.93 -42.10
N LEU A 144 22.77 -15.71 -42.60
CA LEU A 144 23.58 -15.09 -43.66
C LEU A 144 24.95 -14.60 -43.15
N SER A 145 25.06 -14.23 -41.88
CA SER A 145 26.34 -13.78 -41.30
C SER A 145 27.33 -14.93 -41.07
N THR A 146 26.85 -16.16 -40.90
CA THR A 146 27.71 -17.34 -40.71
C THR A 146 28.27 -17.91 -42.02
N ALA A 147 27.70 -17.53 -43.18
CA ALA A 147 28.20 -17.97 -44.49
C ALA A 147 29.43 -17.17 -44.99
N MET A 148 29.81 -16.08 -44.33
CA MET A 148 30.94 -15.21 -44.70
C MET A 148 32.18 -15.38 -43.80
N TYR A 149 32.32 -16.50 -43.09
CA TYR A 149 33.51 -16.79 -42.29
C TYR A 149 34.13 -18.15 -42.62
N THR A 150 34.31 -18.44 -43.91
CA THR A 150 35.22 -19.52 -44.36
C THR A 150 35.72 -19.28 -45.79
N ARG A 151 36.46 -18.18 -46.04
CA ARG A 151 37.54 -18.13 -47.04
C ARG A 151 38.23 -16.77 -47.03
N ILE A 152 39.45 -16.74 -46.52
CA ILE A 152 40.72 -16.29 -47.13
C ILE A 152 41.74 -16.12 -46.00
#